data_AF-A0A662STQ3-F1
#
_entry.id   AF-A0A662STQ3-F1
#
_cell.length_a   1.000
_cell.length_b   1.000
_cell.length_c   1.000
_cell.angle_alpha   90.00
_cell.angle_beta   90.00
_cell.angle_gamma   90.00
#
_symmetry.space_group_name_H-M   'P 1'
#
loop_
_entity.id
_entity.type
_entity.pdbx_description
1 polymer ?
#
loop_
_entity_poly.entity_id
_entity_poly.type
_entity_poly.pdbx_seq_one_letter_code
_entity_poly.pdbx_strand_id
1 'polypeptide(L)' 'MARISRDLSFNRGPAMYGDESSETPPEELYDEEDSQVAIEKAMLVHGYCLKLLEERRRELSAELQPSS' A
#
# COMPACT_ATOMS: atom_id res chain seq x y z
N MET A 1 -5.55 -1.90 7.83
CA MET A 1 -4.71 -0.90 7.12
C MET A 1 -3.29 -0.85 7.63
N ALA A 2 -3.03 -0.47 8.89
CA ALA A 2 -1.65 -0.38 9.42
C ALA A 2 -0.81 -1.65 9.25
N ARG A 3 -1.42 -2.84 9.43
CA ARG A 3 -0.78 -4.14 9.15
C ARG A 3 -0.38 -4.27 7.67
N ILE A 4 -1.33 -4.05 6.77
CA ILE A 4 -1.10 -4.12 5.32
C ILE A 4 0.04 -3.18 4.89
N SER A 5 0.02 -1.93 5.35
CA SER A 5 1.08 -0.96 5.02
C SER A 5 2.45 -1.38 5.57
N ARG A 6 2.50 -1.97 6.76
CA ARG A 6 3.74 -2.52 7.35
C ARG A 6 4.25 -3.70 6.54
N ASP A 7 3.38 -4.64 6.18
CA ASP A 7 3.74 -5.84 5.43
C ASP A 7 4.29 -5.47 4.04
N LEU A 8 3.59 -4.59 3.30
CA LEU A 8 4.04 -4.09 2.00
C LEU A 8 5.39 -3.36 2.09
N SER A 9 5.56 -2.52 3.12
CA SER A 9 6.82 -1.79 3.34
C SER A 9 7.98 -2.73 3.67
N PHE A 10 7.73 -3.76 4.47
CA PHE A 10 8.74 -4.73 4.87
C PHE A 10 9.19 -5.57 3.66
N ASN A 11 8.23 -6.13 2.92
CA ASN A 11 8.51 -7.05 1.81
C ASN A 11 9.23 -6.40 0.61
N ARG A 12 9.23 -5.07 0.50
CA ARG A 12 9.96 -4.38 -0.57
C ARG A 12 11.44 -4.77 -0.64
N GLY A 13 12.10 -4.91 0.51
CA GLY A 13 13.53 -5.26 0.57
C GLY A 13 13.76 -6.70 0.11
N PRO A 14 13.21 -7.69 0.83
CA PRO A 14 13.42 -9.11 0.49
C PRO A 14 12.93 -9.48 -0.91
N ALA A 15 11.84 -8.88 -1.41
CA ALA A 15 11.37 -9.15 -2.77
C ALA A 15 12.29 -8.62 -3.87
N MET A 16 13.20 -7.69 -3.55
CA MET A 16 14.15 -7.11 -4.50
C MET A 16 15.55 -7.69 -4.36
N TYR A 17 15.96 -8.03 -3.14
CA TYR A 17 17.34 -8.38 -2.82
C TYR A 17 17.52 -9.74 -2.16
N GLY A 18 16.43 -10.43 -1.81
CA GLY A 18 16.47 -11.67 -1.06
C GLY A 18 16.78 -11.44 0.42
N ASP A 19 17.12 -12.51 1.13
CA ASP A 19 17.69 -12.46 2.46
C ASP A 19 19.22 -12.62 2.37
N GLU A 20 19.92 -11.51 2.49
CA GLU A 20 21.38 -11.47 2.46
C GLU A 20 22.02 -12.28 3.60
N SER A 21 21.34 -12.44 4.75
CA SER A 21 21.90 -13.15 5.90
C SER A 21 21.95 -14.64 5.69
N SER A 22 20.99 -15.18 4.93
CA SER A 22 20.89 -16.60 4.58
C SER A 22 21.27 -16.92 3.13
N GLU A 23 21.74 -15.91 2.37
CA GLU A 23 22.05 -16.01 0.94
C GLU A 23 20.87 -16.53 0.09
N THR A 24 19.63 -16.23 0.51
CA THR A 24 18.42 -16.74 -0.15
C THR A 24 17.89 -15.71 -1.15
N PRO A 25 17.81 -16.03 -2.45
CA PRO A 25 17.35 -15.07 -3.45
C PRO A 25 15.82 -14.87 -3.41
N PRO A 26 15.28 -13.77 -3.96
CA PRO A 26 13.85 -13.46 -3.91
C PRO A 26 12.94 -14.59 -4.43
N GLU A 27 13.33 -15.27 -5.50
CA GLU A 27 12.56 -16.35 -6.15
C GLU A 27 12.39 -17.60 -5.29
N GLU A 28 13.17 -17.73 -4.20
CA GLU A 28 13.00 -18.79 -3.21
C GLU A 28 12.16 -18.34 -2.01
N LEU A 29 11.98 -17.03 -1.82
CA LEU A 29 11.21 -16.44 -0.72
C LEU A 29 9.75 -16.18 -1.09
N TYR A 30 9.48 -15.96 -2.37
CA TYR A 30 8.18 -15.53 -2.87
C TYR A 30 7.78 -16.29 -4.12
N ASP A 31 6.48 -16.49 -4.27
CA ASP A 31 5.89 -17.06 -5.47
C ASP A 31 4.89 -16.10 -6.16
N GLU A 32 4.18 -16.62 -7.16
CA GLU A 32 3.17 -15.87 -7.90
C GLU A 32 2.00 -15.44 -7.01
N GLU A 33 1.60 -16.27 -6.04
CA GLU A 33 0.49 -15.96 -5.13
C GLU A 33 0.87 -14.78 -4.22
N ASP A 34 2.10 -14.74 -3.71
CA ASP A 34 2.60 -13.62 -2.93
C ASP A 34 2.52 -12.30 -3.69
N SER A 35 2.88 -12.34 -4.98
CA SER A 35 2.82 -11.17 -5.86
C SER A 35 1.38 -10.68 -6.05
N GLN A 36 0.45 -11.59 -6.26
CA GLN A 36 -0.97 -11.30 -6.44
C GLN A 36 -1.56 -10.68 -5.17
N VAL A 37 -1.26 -11.27 -4.00
CA VAL A 37 -1.71 -10.77 -2.70
C VAL A 37 -1.12 -9.38 -2.41
N ALA A 38 0.14 -9.12 -2.77
CA ALA A 38 0.76 -7.81 -2.60
C ALA A 38 0.08 -6.74 -3.46
N ILE A 39 -0.26 -7.06 -4.71
CA ILE A 39 -0.98 -6.15 -5.63
C ILE A 39 -2.36 -5.82 -5.08
N GLU A 40 -3.14 -6.82 -4.66
CA GLU A 40 -4.48 -6.61 -4.10
C GLU A 40 -4.45 -5.72 -2.86
N LYS A 41 -3.50 -5.98 -1.95
CA LYS A 41 -3.26 -5.18 -0.75
C LYS A 41 -2.91 -3.72 -1.10
N ALA A 42 -2.04 -3.52 -2.09
CA ALA A 42 -1.64 -2.19 -2.53
C ALA A 42 -2.82 -1.42 -3.16
N MET A 43 -3.61 -2.08 -4.02
CA MET A 43 -4.82 -1.50 -4.61
C MET A 43 -5.84 -1.09 -3.54
N LEU A 44 -6.02 -1.93 -2.51
CA LEU A 44 -6.92 -1.65 -1.40
C LEU A 44 -6.50 -0.38 -0.63
N VAL A 45 -5.21 -0.27 -0.26
CA VAL A 45 -4.67 0.91 0.43
C VAL A 45 -4.82 2.16 -0.44
N HIS A 46 -4.46 2.06 -1.72
CA HIS A 46 -4.60 3.16 -2.68
C HIS A 46 -6.05 3.65 -2.79
N GLY A 47 -7.02 2.74 -2.88
CA GLY A 47 -8.45 3.07 -2.91
C GLY A 47 -8.91 3.84 -1.67
N TYR A 48 -8.45 3.44 -0.47
CA TYR A 48 -8.76 4.18 0.75
C TYR A 48 -8.14 5.57 0.78
N CYS A 49 -6.87 5.71 0.35
CA CYS A 49 -6.21 7.01 0.25
C CYS A 49 -6.98 7.97 -0.68
N LEU A 50 -7.40 7.48 -1.85
CA LEU A 50 -8.20 8.28 -2.80
C LEU A 50 -9.54 8.69 -2.19
N LYS A 51 -10.23 7.79 -1.50
CA LYS A 51 -11.51 8.08 -0.86
C LYS A 51 -11.35 9.18 0.20
N LEU A 52 -10.36 9.06 1.09
CA LEU A 52 -10.10 10.05 2.13
C LEU A 52 -9.70 11.41 1.55
N LEU A 53 -8.88 11.42 0.50
CA LEU A 53 -8.50 12.66 -0.18
C LEU A 53 -9.72 13.36 -0.80
N GLU A 54 -10.59 12.61 -1.46
CA GLU A 54 -11.81 13.12 -2.07
C GLU A 54 -12.80 13.66 -1.02
N GLU A 55 -12.96 12.97 0.10
CA GLU A 55 -13.77 13.43 1.24
C GLU A 55 -13.23 14.78 1.77
N ARG A 56 -11.92 14.86 2.04
CA ARG A 56 -11.28 16.12 2.47
C ARG A 56 -11.41 17.25 1.45
N ARG A 57 -11.33 16.93 0.15
CA ARG A 57 -11.51 17.91 -0.93
C ARG A 57 -12.93 18.49 -0.92
N ARG A 58 -13.95 17.66 -0.70
CA ARG A 58 -15.36 18.10 -0.62
C ARG A 58 -15.60 18.99 0.60
N GLU A 59 -15.08 18.59 1.75
CA GLU A 59 -15.19 19.37 3.00
C GLU A 59 -14.57 20.76 2.85
N LEU A 60 -13.35 20.85 2.32
CA LEU A 60 -12.68 22.14 2.04
C LEU A 60 -13.48 22.99 1.04
N SER A 61 -14.07 22.37 0.02
CA SER A 61 -14.87 23.09 -0.97
C SER A 61 -16.16 23.67 -0.36
N ALA A 62 -16.76 22.96 0.61
CA ALA A 62 -17.93 23.41 1.35
C ALA A 62 -17.60 24.54 2.34
N GLU A 63 -16.45 24.48 3.02
CA GLU A 63 -15.96 25.53 3.93
C GLU A 63 -15.69 26.86 3.19
N LEU A 64 -15.25 26.79 1.93
CA LEU A 64 -14.93 27.95 1.08
C LEU A 64 -16.15 28.60 0.41
N GLN A 65 -17.34 27.97 0.50
CA GLN A 65 -18.61 28.55 0.07
C GLN A 65 -19.47 28.86 1.30
N PRO A 66 -19.16 29.92 2.07
CA PRO A 66 -20.04 30.33 3.16
C PRO A 66 -21.40 30.73 2.56
N SER A 67 -22.45 30.11 3.08
CA SER A 67 -23.86 30.37 2.73
C SER A 67 -24.13 31.87 2.64
N SER A 68 -24.77 32.29 1.55
CA SER A 68 -25.29 33.66 1.37
C SER A 68 -26.33 34.02 2.41
#